data_AF-A0A3L7SL37-F1
#
_entry.id   AF-A0A3L7SL37-F1
#
_cell.length_a   1.000
_cell.length_b   1.000
_cell.length_c   1.000
_cell.angle_alpha   90.00
_cell.angle_beta   90.00
_cell.angle_gamma   90.00
#
_symmetry.space_group_name_H-M   'P 1'
#
loop_
_entity.id
_entity.type
_entity.pdbx_description
1 polymer ?
#
loop_
_entity_poly.entity_id
_entity_poly.type
_entity_poly.pdbx_seq_one_letter_code
_entity_poly.pdbx_strand_id
1 'polypeptide(L)'
;MSRRCSDDAPVLRLLNRPLSWAMPARQTVAGGTRRRWRWASQLLLALLVAVVPLSARAGGGPENVLLVVNASSPGSIEVANAWIALRNIAPINVLMLPWEGSREAIPIGTFREELLRPILQAIDGRRLSSQIDQIVYSTDFPWRIDFKDELPAELVGHDNLPSASLTGLSMQYAAIMARQPAYIQVGSNLYWRPLTDDGVPRETQGFRAWYGWGSSGEVLEAGGPRYLLATMLGVTDGEANTVAEVVSALASAATADGTRPVGTIYLAVNSDVRSTTRSHDFVAIVKELARYGVLGERFEGTLPVKKKDVAGLMTGTPNFVWDKAASTMVPGAICENLTSYGAIFAKSGQTNLSEFIRAGAAGSSGTVIEPFALQDKFPHPAMHVHYVRGACLAEAFYQSIRAPYQLLVVGDPLCQPWAVIPKISATIASDESDLETGRVLAGKVRIEPVGRLPKTTPPSADGKPVHVDRFEFFVDGVRHGQCAEGESQELDTTELADGHHELRVVGISSSSVETQGRLVAHFTAANHGRTLALGVSPERVRSNSTVRMSVAGKGLEGVTLFCNGRVVGRTTGPESTVEVPADVLGVGRVTIRATGRAGFGIANTVNAEPVTIEVVPAG
;
A
#
# COMPACT_ATOMS: atom_id res chain seq x y z
N MET A 1 18.12 67.32 -23.53
CA MET A 1 17.69 68.69 -23.18
C MET A 1 16.46 68.61 -22.31
N SER A 2 16.56 69.13 -21.09
CA SER A 2 15.56 69.07 -20.01
C SER A 2 14.41 70.07 -20.18
N ARG A 3 13.26 69.80 -19.54
CA ARG A 3 12.54 70.67 -18.57
C ARG A 3 11.23 69.94 -18.16
N ARG A 4 11.12 69.50 -16.90
CA ARG A 4 10.51 70.18 -15.73
C ARG A 4 8.99 70.34 -15.84
N CYS A 5 8.27 69.69 -14.92
CA CYS A 5 7.06 70.24 -14.32
C CYS A 5 7.07 69.90 -12.82
N SER A 6 6.62 70.86 -12.02
CA SER A 6 6.86 71.03 -10.58
C SER A 6 5.70 70.59 -9.71
N ASP A 7 6.07 70.33 -8.46
CA ASP A 7 5.34 70.21 -7.19
C ASP A 7 4.10 71.11 -7.00
N ASP A 8 3.13 70.58 -6.23
CA ASP A 8 2.56 71.27 -5.07
C ASP A 8 1.84 70.28 -4.12
N ALA A 9 2.16 70.40 -2.82
CA ALA A 9 1.46 69.78 -1.68
C ALA A 9 0.71 70.87 -0.89
N PRO A 10 -0.15 70.52 0.10
CA PRO A 10 0.31 70.74 1.47
C PRO A 10 -0.14 69.72 2.53
N VAL A 11 0.58 69.79 3.64
CA VAL A 11 0.54 69.06 4.92
C VAL A 11 -0.07 69.94 6.01
N LEU A 12 -0.67 69.37 7.08
CA LEU A 12 -0.45 69.66 8.53
C LEU A 12 -1.52 68.93 9.39
N ARG A 13 -1.17 67.99 10.30
CA ARG A 13 -0.72 68.12 11.74
C ARG A 13 -1.89 68.54 12.68
N LEU A 14 -2.13 68.07 13.92
CA LEU A 14 -1.33 67.41 14.98
C LEU A 14 -2.17 67.24 16.29
N LEU A 15 -1.68 66.42 17.25
CA LEU A 15 -1.85 66.46 18.75
C LEU A 15 -3.17 65.88 19.35
N ASN A 16 -3.26 65.23 20.53
CA ASN A 16 -2.41 65.10 21.73
C ASN A 16 -2.86 63.91 22.65
N ARG A 17 -2.00 63.45 23.57
CA ARG A 17 -2.14 62.30 24.53
C ARG A 17 -2.80 62.68 25.91
N PRO A 18 -2.60 61.97 27.06
CA PRO A 18 -3.42 60.91 27.70
C PRO A 18 -3.81 61.23 29.19
N LEU A 19 -4.42 60.29 29.97
CA LEU A 19 -4.09 59.97 31.39
C LEU A 19 -5.12 59.06 32.12
N SER A 20 -4.65 58.45 33.21
CA SER A 20 -5.13 57.32 34.03
C SER A 20 -5.87 57.70 35.34
N TRP A 21 -6.22 56.66 36.14
CA TRP A 21 -6.34 56.52 37.62
C TRP A 21 -7.69 56.70 38.42
N ALA A 22 -8.08 55.58 39.07
CA ALA A 22 -8.67 55.35 40.42
C ALA A 22 -10.16 55.60 40.83
N MET A 23 -10.66 54.66 41.67
CA MET A 23 -11.97 54.51 42.38
C MET A 23 -12.11 55.42 43.64
N PRO A 24 -13.03 55.24 44.65
CA PRO A 24 -14.36 54.56 44.80
C PRO A 24 -15.46 55.37 45.61
N ALA A 25 -16.71 54.86 45.74
CA ALA A 25 -17.64 54.91 46.93
C ALA A 25 -19.12 54.65 46.50
N ARG A 26 -19.83 53.55 46.87
CA ARG A 26 -20.58 53.15 48.10
C ARG A 26 -21.86 53.96 48.45
N GLN A 27 -23.04 53.29 48.36
CA GLN A 27 -24.10 53.09 49.40
C GLN A 27 -25.30 52.33 48.75
N THR A 28 -25.51 51.02 48.98
CA THR A 28 -26.32 50.29 50.02
C THR A 28 -27.83 50.51 50.00
N VAL A 29 -28.62 49.45 49.77
CA VAL A 29 -29.65 48.89 50.71
C VAL A 29 -29.95 47.39 50.42
N ALA A 30 -30.04 46.61 51.52
CA ALA A 30 -30.61 45.27 51.84
C ALA A 30 -31.43 44.45 50.79
N GLY A 31 -31.54 43.11 50.84
CA GLY A 31 -31.09 42.11 51.82
C GLY A 31 -31.69 40.71 51.52
N GLY A 32 -31.05 39.66 52.08
CA GLY A 32 -31.52 38.25 52.13
C GLY A 32 -31.10 37.39 50.94
N THR A 33 -30.37 36.26 51.04
CA THR A 33 -30.15 35.30 52.12
C THR A 33 -28.79 34.57 51.98
N ARG A 34 -28.15 34.37 53.15
CA ARG A 34 -27.13 33.40 53.62
C ARG A 34 -26.89 32.15 52.74
N ARG A 35 -25.72 31.48 52.65
CA ARG A 35 -24.36 31.54 53.23
C ARG A 35 -23.53 30.43 52.54
N ARG A 36 -22.27 30.72 52.18
CA ARG A 36 -21.01 29.91 52.36
C ARG A 36 -20.99 28.46 51.80
N TRP A 37 -20.10 28.10 50.87
CA TRP A 37 -18.64 28.05 51.01
C TRP A 37 -17.91 28.17 49.66
N ARG A 38 -16.87 29.01 49.62
CA ARG A 38 -15.88 29.12 48.54
C ARG A 38 -14.60 28.42 49.01
N TRP A 39 -14.40 27.18 48.58
CA TRP A 39 -13.13 26.45 48.56
C TRP A 39 -13.24 25.40 47.44
N ALA A 40 -12.89 25.75 46.20
CA ALA A 40 -12.65 24.79 45.11
C ALA A 40 -12.09 25.42 43.81
N SER A 41 -11.77 26.72 43.76
CA SER A 41 -11.33 27.38 42.51
C SER A 41 -9.81 27.37 42.28
N GLN A 42 -9.10 26.36 42.81
CA GLN A 42 -7.66 26.14 42.53
C GLN A 42 -7.29 24.70 42.15
N LEU A 43 -8.26 23.84 41.82
CA LEU A 43 -8.02 22.44 41.39
C LEU A 43 -8.70 22.06 40.06
N LEU A 44 -9.02 23.06 39.23
CA LEU A 44 -9.61 22.86 37.90
C LEU A 44 -8.77 23.46 36.76
N LEU A 45 -7.50 23.77 37.05
CA LEU A 45 -6.50 24.22 36.08
C LEU A 45 -5.20 23.38 36.18
N ALA A 46 -5.34 22.10 36.55
CA ALA A 46 -4.25 21.12 36.59
C ALA A 46 -4.68 19.76 35.99
N LEU A 47 -5.70 19.77 35.13
CA LEU A 47 -5.96 18.70 34.16
C LEU A 47 -5.72 19.25 32.75
N LEU A 48 -4.56 19.90 32.58
CA LEU A 48 -3.87 19.84 31.30
C LEU A 48 -3.49 18.37 31.16
N VAL A 49 -4.37 17.61 30.49
CA VAL A 49 -4.01 16.35 29.87
C VAL A 49 -2.75 16.67 29.08
N ALA A 50 -1.60 16.24 29.60
CA ALA A 50 -0.46 15.99 28.75
C ALA A 50 -0.95 14.91 27.79
N VAL A 51 -1.56 15.33 26.68
CA VAL A 51 -1.70 14.49 25.50
C VAL A 51 -0.26 14.32 25.06
N VAL A 52 0.42 13.33 25.65
CA VAL A 52 1.56 12.73 24.98
C VAL A 52 0.96 12.24 23.67
N PRO A 53 1.39 12.76 22.51
CA PRO A 53 0.97 12.15 21.26
C PRO A 53 1.42 10.70 21.34
N LEU A 54 0.47 9.79 21.55
CA LEU A 54 0.68 8.38 21.25
C LEU A 54 1.01 8.38 19.77
N SER A 55 2.26 8.07 19.44
CA SER A 55 2.67 7.93 18.06
C SER A 55 1.79 6.85 17.45
N ALA A 56 0.86 7.25 16.60
CA ALA A 56 0.09 6.35 15.78
C ALA A 56 1.08 5.67 14.82
N ARG A 57 1.22 4.35 14.97
CA ARG A 57 2.20 3.52 14.27
C ARG A 57 1.50 2.79 13.12
N ALA A 58 2.14 2.75 11.96
CA ALA A 58 1.58 2.22 10.72
C ALA A 58 2.57 1.32 9.95
N GLY A 59 2.09 0.32 9.19
CA GLY A 59 2.88 -0.57 8.30
C GLY A 59 2.06 -1.74 7.73
N GLY A 60 2.19 -2.14 6.47
CA GLY A 60 1.22 -3.03 5.79
C GLY A 60 1.63 -4.49 5.51
N GLY A 61 0.64 -5.34 5.16
CA GLY A 61 0.83 -6.73 4.70
C GLY A 61 -0.19 -7.17 3.63
N PRO A 62 -0.15 -8.44 3.17
CA PRO A 62 -1.12 -9.03 2.24
C PRO A 62 -2.59 -8.82 2.61
N GLU A 63 -2.87 -8.74 3.91
CA GLU A 63 -4.19 -8.52 4.49
C GLU A 63 -4.72 -7.12 4.18
N ASN A 64 -3.83 -6.15 3.95
CA ASN A 64 -4.13 -4.73 3.78
C ASN A 64 -4.14 -4.25 2.32
N VAL A 65 -4.12 -5.16 1.34
CA VAL A 65 -4.10 -4.82 -0.09
C VAL A 65 -5.45 -5.14 -0.73
N LEU A 66 -5.93 -4.27 -1.63
CA LEU A 66 -6.91 -4.66 -2.64
C LEU A 66 -6.22 -4.79 -4.01
N LEU A 67 -6.16 -6.01 -4.53
CA LEU A 67 -5.66 -6.30 -5.89
C LEU A 67 -6.78 -6.11 -6.92
N VAL A 68 -6.57 -5.22 -7.88
CA VAL A 68 -7.47 -4.93 -8.99
C VAL A 68 -6.95 -5.60 -10.25
N VAL A 69 -7.75 -6.50 -10.81
CA VAL A 69 -7.38 -7.36 -11.95
C VAL A 69 -8.27 -7.01 -13.13
N ASN A 70 -7.67 -6.73 -14.29
CA ASN A 70 -8.45 -6.51 -15.51
C ASN A 70 -9.01 -7.86 -15.97
N ALA A 71 -10.29 -8.08 -15.71
CA ALA A 71 -10.97 -9.34 -16.02
C ALA A 71 -11.08 -9.62 -17.54
N SER A 72 -10.90 -8.59 -18.36
CA SER A 72 -10.92 -8.69 -19.83
C SER A 72 -9.52 -8.93 -20.42
N SER A 73 -8.46 -9.00 -19.61
CA SER A 73 -7.09 -9.28 -20.08
C SER A 73 -6.53 -10.59 -19.51
N PRO A 74 -6.23 -11.59 -20.36
CA PRO A 74 -5.52 -12.80 -19.94
C PRO A 74 -4.17 -12.51 -19.27
N GLY A 75 -3.42 -11.50 -19.76
CA GLY A 75 -2.15 -11.10 -19.17
C GLY A 75 -2.29 -10.50 -17.77
N SER A 76 -3.34 -9.70 -17.55
CA SER A 76 -3.67 -9.17 -16.23
C SER A 76 -4.04 -10.27 -15.24
N ILE A 77 -4.79 -11.28 -15.68
CA ILE A 77 -5.15 -12.44 -14.86
C ILE A 77 -3.91 -13.28 -14.53
N GLU A 78 -3.02 -13.52 -15.49
CA GLU A 78 -1.79 -14.31 -15.28
C GLU A 78 -0.85 -13.63 -14.27
N VAL A 79 -0.59 -12.33 -14.43
CA VAL A 79 0.20 -11.55 -13.44
C VAL A 79 -0.45 -11.60 -12.06
N ALA A 80 -1.77 -11.44 -11.99
CA ALA A 80 -2.51 -11.49 -10.73
C ALA A 80 -2.43 -12.88 -10.07
N ASN A 81 -2.61 -13.96 -10.82
CA ASN A 81 -2.51 -15.33 -10.31
C ASN A 81 -1.12 -15.61 -9.73
N ALA A 82 -0.06 -15.20 -10.42
CA ALA A 82 1.30 -15.31 -9.93
C ALA A 82 1.49 -14.52 -8.62
N TRP A 83 1.07 -13.26 -8.58
CA TRP A 83 1.27 -12.42 -7.39
C TRP A 83 0.41 -12.85 -6.19
N ILE A 84 -0.82 -13.31 -6.43
CA ILE A 84 -1.68 -13.93 -5.39
C ILE A 84 -0.96 -15.13 -4.77
N ALA A 85 -0.35 -16.00 -5.59
CA ALA A 85 0.39 -17.16 -5.10
C ALA A 85 1.66 -16.77 -4.34
N LEU A 86 2.39 -15.75 -4.80
CA LEU A 86 3.62 -15.26 -4.15
C LEU A 86 3.36 -14.57 -2.81
N ARG A 87 2.28 -13.79 -2.71
CA ARG A 87 1.96 -12.96 -1.54
C ARG A 87 0.87 -13.53 -0.64
N ASN A 88 0.29 -14.67 -1.00
CA ASN A 88 -0.86 -15.28 -0.33
C ASN A 88 -2.00 -14.26 -0.12
N ILE A 89 -2.43 -13.60 -1.20
CA ILE A 89 -3.51 -12.60 -1.14
C ILE A 89 -4.85 -13.30 -0.90
N ALA A 90 -5.60 -12.85 0.11
CA ALA A 90 -6.91 -13.41 0.42
C ALA A 90 -7.89 -13.16 -0.75
N PRO A 91 -8.80 -14.09 -1.08
CA PRO A 91 -9.71 -13.92 -2.22
C PRO A 91 -10.63 -12.71 -2.09
N ILE A 92 -11.02 -12.36 -0.86
CA ILE A 92 -11.86 -11.18 -0.60
C ILE A 92 -11.13 -9.86 -0.92
N ASN A 93 -9.81 -9.90 -0.99
CA ASN A 93 -8.95 -8.78 -1.36
C ASN A 93 -8.72 -8.68 -2.88
N VAL A 94 -9.35 -9.53 -3.70
CA VAL A 94 -9.23 -9.51 -5.17
C VAL A 94 -10.49 -8.93 -5.81
N LEU A 95 -10.34 -7.92 -6.66
CA LEU A 95 -11.40 -7.32 -7.44
C LEU A 95 -11.14 -7.54 -8.93
N MET A 96 -11.99 -8.39 -9.53
CA MET A 96 -12.05 -8.54 -10.99
C MET A 96 -12.85 -7.38 -11.57
N LEU A 97 -12.16 -6.41 -12.17
CA LEU A 97 -12.75 -5.22 -12.78
C LEU A 97 -12.50 -5.27 -14.30
N PRO A 98 -13.51 -5.62 -15.13
CA PRO A 98 -13.32 -5.66 -16.58
C PRO A 98 -12.99 -4.28 -17.12
N TRP A 99 -11.98 -4.21 -17.99
CA TRP A 99 -11.57 -2.97 -18.63
C TRP A 99 -11.20 -3.21 -20.09
N GLU A 100 -11.97 -2.61 -21.00
CA GLU A 100 -11.79 -2.68 -22.46
C GLU A 100 -11.39 -1.33 -23.07
N GLY A 101 -11.32 -0.29 -22.24
CA GLY A 101 -10.89 1.04 -22.67
C GLY A 101 -9.40 1.11 -22.99
N SER A 102 -8.95 2.32 -23.34
CA SER A 102 -7.53 2.60 -23.60
C SER A 102 -6.65 2.18 -22.42
N ARG A 103 -5.51 1.54 -22.72
CA ARG A 103 -4.46 1.21 -21.75
C ARG A 103 -3.37 2.28 -21.67
N GLU A 104 -3.38 3.24 -22.59
CA GLU A 104 -2.48 4.39 -22.55
C GLU A 104 -3.08 5.50 -21.69
N ALA A 105 -4.14 6.12 -22.16
CA ALA A 105 -4.67 7.35 -21.59
C ALA A 105 -6.20 7.38 -21.57
N ILE A 106 -6.76 7.87 -20.48
CA ILE A 106 -8.19 8.14 -20.34
C ILE A 106 -8.47 9.49 -19.68
N PRO A 107 -9.66 10.09 -19.89
CA PRO A 107 -10.08 11.28 -19.15
C PRO A 107 -10.24 11.02 -17.64
N ILE A 108 -9.99 12.04 -16.83
CA ILE A 108 -10.17 11.99 -15.36
C ILE A 108 -11.60 11.64 -14.92
N GLY A 109 -12.61 11.99 -15.73
CA GLY A 109 -13.99 11.58 -15.50
C GLY A 109 -14.17 10.07 -15.56
N THR A 110 -13.67 9.45 -16.64
CA THR A 110 -13.66 8.00 -16.82
C THR A 110 -12.89 7.29 -15.71
N PHE A 111 -11.70 7.78 -15.35
CA PHE A 111 -10.93 7.22 -14.24
C PHE A 111 -11.73 7.19 -12.93
N ARG A 112 -12.37 8.32 -12.59
CA ARG A 112 -13.14 8.43 -11.35
C ARG A 112 -14.34 7.53 -11.31
N GLU A 113 -15.12 7.48 -12.39
CA GLU A 113 -16.41 6.80 -12.41
C GLU A 113 -16.31 5.31 -12.73
N GLU A 114 -15.36 4.90 -13.59
CA GLU A 114 -15.26 3.52 -14.09
C GLU A 114 -14.14 2.70 -13.42
N LEU A 115 -13.13 3.36 -12.83
CA LEU A 115 -12.06 2.67 -12.10
C LEU A 115 -12.12 2.92 -10.60
N LEU A 116 -11.93 4.18 -10.17
CA LEU A 116 -11.76 4.49 -8.76
C LEU A 116 -13.03 4.27 -7.93
N ARG A 117 -14.20 4.70 -8.41
CA ARG A 117 -15.47 4.52 -7.69
C ARG A 117 -15.82 3.04 -7.49
N PRO A 118 -15.77 2.16 -8.51
CA PRO A 118 -16.00 0.72 -8.30
C PRO A 118 -15.03 0.08 -7.32
N ILE A 119 -13.76 0.49 -7.32
CA ILE A 119 -12.76 0.03 -6.36
C ILE A 119 -13.16 0.39 -4.93
N LEU A 120 -13.48 1.66 -4.67
CA LEU A 120 -13.89 2.13 -3.35
C LEU A 120 -15.20 1.48 -2.89
N GLN A 121 -16.17 1.33 -3.79
CA GLN A 121 -17.42 0.61 -3.52
C GLN A 121 -17.19 -0.86 -3.19
N ALA A 122 -16.21 -1.52 -3.81
CA ALA A 122 -15.85 -2.89 -3.49
C ALA A 122 -15.22 -3.00 -2.09
N ILE A 123 -14.33 -2.07 -1.73
CA ILE A 123 -13.74 -2.00 -0.37
C ILE A 123 -14.85 -1.82 0.67
N ASP A 124 -15.73 -0.85 0.48
CA ASP A 124 -16.82 -0.55 1.41
C ASP A 124 -17.85 -1.69 1.48
N GLY A 125 -18.29 -2.21 0.33
CA GLY A 125 -19.27 -3.28 0.24
C GLY A 125 -18.80 -4.60 0.85
N ARG A 126 -17.48 -4.83 0.88
CA ARG A 126 -16.84 -5.98 1.53
C ARG A 126 -16.46 -5.70 3.00
N ARG A 127 -16.76 -4.49 3.50
CA ARG A 127 -16.43 -4.02 4.87
C ARG A 127 -14.93 -3.99 5.16
N LEU A 128 -14.12 -3.67 4.15
CA LEU A 128 -12.65 -3.67 4.24
C LEU A 128 -12.06 -2.26 4.43
N SER A 129 -12.88 -1.21 4.57
CA SER A 129 -12.42 0.19 4.60
C SER A 129 -11.48 0.53 5.77
N SER A 130 -11.55 -0.23 6.87
CA SER A 130 -10.62 -0.09 8.01
C SER A 130 -9.39 -1.00 7.93
N GLN A 131 -9.28 -1.77 6.85
CA GLN A 131 -8.27 -2.81 6.63
C GLN A 131 -7.39 -2.52 5.42
N ILE A 132 -7.97 -2.04 4.31
CA ILE A 132 -7.23 -1.81 3.07
C ILE A 132 -6.46 -0.51 3.16
N ASP A 133 -5.13 -0.65 3.06
CA ASP A 133 -4.17 0.43 3.05
C ASP A 133 -3.73 0.79 1.62
N GLN A 134 -3.86 -0.14 0.66
CA GLN A 134 -3.26 0.00 -0.66
C GLN A 134 -4.15 -0.56 -1.79
N ILE A 135 -4.22 0.16 -2.91
CA ILE A 135 -4.76 -0.31 -4.19
C ILE A 135 -3.60 -0.80 -5.05
N VAL A 136 -3.66 -2.06 -5.46
CA VAL A 136 -2.63 -2.65 -6.33
C VAL A 136 -3.28 -3.04 -7.64
N TYR A 137 -2.89 -2.40 -8.73
CA TYR A 137 -3.34 -2.78 -10.06
C TYR A 137 -2.46 -3.91 -10.59
N SER A 138 -3.04 -4.92 -11.22
CA SER A 138 -2.30 -5.83 -12.08
C SER A 138 -1.83 -5.08 -13.35
N THR A 139 -1.65 -5.74 -14.49
CA THR A 139 -1.36 -5.08 -15.77
C THR A 139 -2.64 -4.72 -16.56
N ASP A 140 -2.47 -4.05 -17.70
CA ASP A 140 -3.50 -3.72 -18.68
C ASP A 140 -4.63 -2.80 -18.20
N PHE A 141 -4.28 -1.85 -17.33
CA PHE A 141 -5.06 -0.65 -17.00
C PHE A 141 -4.40 0.60 -17.59
N PRO A 142 -5.13 1.72 -17.76
CA PRO A 142 -4.56 2.96 -18.26
C PRO A 142 -3.45 3.46 -17.35
N TRP A 143 -2.27 3.76 -17.89
CA TRP A 143 -1.18 4.32 -17.10
C TRP A 143 -1.22 5.85 -16.98
N ARG A 144 -1.85 6.56 -17.93
CA ARG A 144 -2.04 8.02 -17.94
C ARG A 144 -3.51 8.43 -17.79
N ILE A 145 -3.75 9.47 -16.99
CA ILE A 145 -5.05 10.08 -16.76
C ILE A 145 -4.97 11.56 -17.17
N ASP A 146 -5.76 11.94 -18.18
CA ASP A 146 -5.80 13.31 -18.69
C ASP A 146 -6.83 14.12 -17.89
N PHE A 147 -6.37 15.18 -17.23
CA PHE A 147 -7.19 16.01 -16.34
C PHE A 147 -7.53 17.38 -16.93
N LYS A 148 -7.42 17.53 -18.25
CA LYS A 148 -7.75 18.77 -18.98
C LYS A 148 -9.14 19.33 -18.63
N ASP A 149 -10.13 18.45 -18.52
CA ASP A 149 -11.52 18.83 -18.23
C ASP A 149 -11.73 19.33 -16.79
N GLU A 150 -10.77 19.11 -15.89
CA GLU A 150 -10.81 19.53 -14.48
C GLU A 150 -9.60 20.39 -14.09
N LEU A 151 -8.94 20.96 -15.08
CA LEU A 151 -7.80 21.85 -14.87
C LEU A 151 -8.26 23.12 -14.13
N PRO A 152 -7.58 23.54 -13.05
CA PRO A 152 -7.85 24.82 -12.38
C PRO A 152 -7.82 25.98 -13.37
N ALA A 153 -8.73 26.95 -13.21
CA ALA A 153 -8.87 28.08 -14.11
C ALA A 153 -7.56 28.86 -14.29
N GLU A 154 -6.73 28.90 -13.25
CA GLU A 154 -5.43 29.57 -13.23
C GLU A 154 -4.37 28.86 -14.09
N LEU A 155 -4.56 27.57 -14.38
CA LEU A 155 -3.64 26.75 -15.18
C LEU A 155 -4.09 26.57 -16.63
N VAL A 156 -5.32 26.99 -16.97
CA VAL A 156 -5.85 26.92 -18.34
C VAL A 156 -5.00 27.78 -19.28
N GLY A 157 -4.42 27.16 -20.31
CA GLY A 157 -3.54 27.81 -21.29
C GLY A 157 -2.06 27.86 -20.90
N HIS A 158 -1.71 27.39 -19.70
CA HIS A 158 -0.32 27.25 -19.23
C HIS A 158 0.16 25.80 -19.21
N ASP A 159 -0.74 24.85 -18.93
CA ASP A 159 -0.48 23.42 -19.06
C ASP A 159 -1.03 22.90 -20.40
N ASN A 160 -0.12 22.52 -21.31
CA ASN A 160 -0.48 22.13 -22.68
C ASN A 160 -0.94 20.66 -22.78
N LEU A 161 -0.57 19.80 -21.82
CA LEU A 161 -0.94 18.38 -21.75
C LEU A 161 -1.10 17.96 -20.28
N PRO A 162 -2.15 18.43 -19.60
CA PRO A 162 -2.38 18.15 -18.19
C PRO A 162 -2.70 16.66 -17.96
N SER A 163 -1.66 15.90 -17.63
CA SER A 163 -1.75 14.46 -17.40
C SER A 163 -1.11 14.02 -16.09
N ALA A 164 -1.76 13.07 -15.44
CA ALA A 164 -1.35 12.44 -14.20
C ALA A 164 -1.26 10.91 -14.40
N SER A 165 -0.60 10.22 -13.48
CA SER A 165 -0.49 8.77 -13.49
C SER A 165 -1.67 8.11 -12.76
N LEU A 166 -1.99 6.88 -13.15
CA LEU A 166 -2.99 6.06 -12.47
C LEU A 166 -2.72 5.96 -10.96
N THR A 167 -1.48 5.63 -10.58
CA THR A 167 -1.10 5.45 -9.17
C THR A 167 -1.07 6.77 -8.42
N GLY A 168 -0.57 7.84 -9.02
CA GLY A 168 -0.51 9.16 -8.38
C GLY A 168 -1.89 9.76 -8.07
N LEU A 169 -2.89 9.53 -8.92
CA LEU A 169 -4.27 9.95 -8.65
C LEU A 169 -5.00 8.98 -7.71
N SER A 170 -4.81 7.67 -7.87
CA SER A 170 -5.40 6.67 -6.96
C SER A 170 -4.91 6.86 -5.53
N MET A 171 -3.65 7.27 -5.35
CA MET A 171 -3.13 7.54 -4.02
C MET A 171 -3.86 8.68 -3.32
N GLN A 172 -4.27 9.67 -4.11
CA GLN A 172 -4.94 10.88 -3.67
C GLN A 172 -6.46 10.78 -3.86
N TYR A 173 -7.02 9.57 -3.72
CA TYR A 173 -8.41 9.25 -4.05
C TYR A 173 -9.42 10.24 -3.48
N ALA A 174 -9.22 10.72 -2.24
CA ALA A 174 -10.13 11.64 -1.57
C ALA A 174 -10.26 12.96 -2.36
N ALA A 175 -9.16 13.52 -2.85
CA ALA A 175 -9.17 14.73 -3.66
C ALA A 175 -9.85 14.49 -5.02
N ILE A 176 -9.63 13.32 -5.65
CA ILE A 176 -10.24 12.96 -6.94
C ILE A 176 -11.75 12.79 -6.81
N MET A 177 -12.20 12.09 -5.77
CA MET A 177 -13.63 11.91 -5.51
C MET A 177 -14.32 13.23 -5.16
N ALA A 178 -13.61 14.14 -4.47
CA ALA A 178 -14.10 15.47 -4.15
C ALA A 178 -14.01 16.49 -5.30
N ARG A 179 -13.43 16.12 -6.45
CA ARG A 179 -13.16 17.03 -7.59
C ARG A 179 -12.32 18.25 -7.19
N GLN A 180 -11.35 18.03 -6.30
CA GLN A 180 -10.48 19.09 -5.79
C GLN A 180 -9.08 18.98 -6.41
N PRO A 181 -8.52 20.06 -6.98
CA PRO A 181 -7.22 20.01 -7.66
C PRO A 181 -6.01 19.99 -6.70
N ALA A 182 -6.25 19.79 -5.40
CA ALA A 182 -5.20 19.73 -4.38
C ALA A 182 -4.11 18.69 -4.72
N TYR A 183 -4.44 17.66 -5.52
CA TYR A 183 -3.50 16.62 -5.93
C TYR A 183 -2.33 17.10 -6.79
N ILE A 184 -2.46 18.26 -7.45
CA ILE A 184 -1.45 18.88 -8.32
C ILE A 184 -0.45 19.72 -7.51
N GLN A 185 -0.82 20.13 -6.30
CA GLN A 185 -0.01 21.06 -5.50
C GLN A 185 1.31 20.42 -5.04
N VAL A 186 2.34 21.24 -4.91
CA VAL A 186 3.57 20.82 -4.21
C VAL A 186 3.21 20.54 -2.75
N GLY A 187 3.54 19.33 -2.27
CA GLY A 187 3.14 18.90 -0.91
C GLY A 187 1.76 18.27 -0.84
N SER A 188 1.18 17.86 -1.98
CA SER A 188 -0.10 17.14 -2.01
C SER A 188 -0.04 15.78 -1.32
N ASN A 189 1.16 15.20 -1.18
CA ASN A 189 1.42 14.01 -0.39
C ASN A 189 1.97 14.38 1.01
N LEU A 190 1.11 14.33 2.02
CA LEU A 190 1.50 14.56 3.42
C LEU A 190 2.08 13.32 4.12
N TYR A 191 2.06 12.15 3.47
CA TYR A 191 2.79 10.97 3.95
C TYR A 191 4.30 11.06 3.69
N TRP A 192 4.73 11.90 2.76
CA TRP A 192 6.15 12.25 2.56
C TRP A 192 6.84 12.63 3.89
N ARG A 193 8.09 12.18 4.10
CA ARG A 193 8.82 12.42 5.35
C ARG A 193 9.75 13.63 5.26
N PRO A 194 9.64 14.60 6.19
CA PRO A 194 10.57 15.72 6.28
C PRO A 194 12.03 15.29 6.37
N LEU A 195 12.86 15.98 5.59
CA LEU A 195 14.30 15.79 5.55
C LEU A 195 15.01 16.75 6.52
N THR A 196 16.22 16.38 6.92
CA THR A 196 17.20 17.29 7.52
C THR A 196 17.86 18.15 6.43
N ASP A 197 18.64 19.15 6.83
CA ASP A 197 19.32 20.06 5.89
C ASP A 197 20.33 19.34 4.97
N ASP A 198 20.78 18.15 5.36
CA ASP A 198 21.63 17.26 4.56
C ASP A 198 20.85 16.17 3.80
N GLY A 199 19.53 16.31 3.66
CA GLY A 199 18.70 15.45 2.81
C GLY A 199 18.35 14.08 3.38
N VAL A 200 18.70 13.80 4.64
CA VAL A 200 18.40 12.54 5.32
C VAL A 200 17.00 12.59 5.93
N PRO A 201 16.16 11.54 5.79
CA PRO A 201 14.84 11.54 6.41
C PRO A 201 14.96 11.43 7.94
N ARG A 202 14.24 12.32 8.65
CA ARG A 202 14.25 12.35 10.12
C ARG A 202 13.68 11.08 10.74
N GLU A 203 12.69 10.50 10.08
CA GLU A 203 12.01 9.29 10.49
C GLU A 203 11.58 8.47 9.27
N THR A 204 11.20 7.22 9.53
CA THR A 204 10.42 6.42 8.59
C THR A 204 9.18 5.97 9.35
N GLN A 205 8.03 6.12 8.73
CA GLN A 205 6.74 5.71 9.27
C GLN A 205 6.11 4.78 8.26
N GLY A 206 5.50 3.68 8.67
CA GLY A 206 4.72 2.89 7.70
C GLY A 206 3.36 3.53 7.47
N PHE A 207 2.51 2.88 6.67
CA PHE A 207 1.27 3.48 6.20
C PHE A 207 0.00 2.77 6.69
N ARG A 208 -1.03 3.58 6.98
CA ARG A 208 -2.40 3.13 7.23
C ARG A 208 -3.39 4.08 6.57
N ALA A 209 -4.37 3.56 5.83
CA ALA A 209 -5.33 4.40 5.11
C ALA A 209 -6.34 5.12 6.00
N TRP A 210 -6.56 4.61 7.22
CA TRP A 210 -7.45 5.24 8.19
C TRP A 210 -6.86 6.49 8.86
N TYR A 211 -5.56 6.75 8.65
CA TYR A 211 -4.87 7.92 9.19
C TYR A 211 -5.26 9.20 8.50
N GLY A 212 -5.49 10.22 9.33
CA GLY A 212 -5.43 11.61 8.92
C GLY A 212 -4.00 12.12 8.87
N TRP A 213 -3.74 13.08 8.00
CA TRP A 213 -2.44 13.75 7.93
C TRP A 213 -2.58 15.23 8.19
N GLY A 214 -1.77 15.76 9.11
CA GLY A 214 -1.68 17.18 9.36
C GLY A 214 -0.74 17.89 8.38
N SER A 215 -0.78 19.22 8.40
CA SER A 215 -0.07 20.04 7.40
C SER A 215 1.46 19.91 7.42
N SER A 216 2.04 19.40 8.51
CA SER A 216 3.48 19.14 8.63
C SER A 216 3.83 17.66 8.39
N GLY A 217 2.85 16.84 8.00
CA GLY A 217 3.00 15.39 7.81
C GLY A 217 2.88 14.59 9.11
N GLU A 218 2.41 15.19 10.20
CA GLU A 218 2.09 14.49 11.43
C GLU A 218 0.84 13.60 11.27
N VAL A 219 0.83 12.43 11.90
CA VAL A 219 -0.37 11.57 11.91
C VAL A 219 -1.42 12.15 12.85
N LEU A 220 -2.66 12.17 12.37
CA LEU A 220 -3.84 12.58 13.11
C LEU A 220 -4.77 11.37 13.28
N GLU A 221 -5.20 11.13 14.53
CA GLU A 221 -6.20 10.10 14.89
C GLU A 221 -7.58 10.36 14.25
N ALA A 222 -7.88 11.61 13.92
CA ALA A 222 -9.08 12.00 13.20
C ALA A 222 -8.89 13.31 12.42
N GLY A 223 -9.60 13.46 11.31
CA GLY A 223 -9.50 14.62 10.43
C GLY A 223 -8.34 14.52 9.43
N GLY A 224 -8.04 15.60 8.72
CA GLY A 224 -7.00 15.62 7.68
C GLY A 224 -7.36 14.85 6.40
N PRO A 225 -6.61 15.05 5.30
CA PRO A 225 -6.70 14.21 4.12
C PRO A 225 -6.32 12.76 4.42
N ARG A 226 -6.94 11.85 3.69
CA ARG A 226 -6.66 10.41 3.71
C ARG A 226 -6.14 9.97 2.35
N TYR A 227 -5.33 8.93 2.38
CA TYR A 227 -4.72 8.35 1.19
C TYR A 227 -4.93 6.83 1.18
N LEU A 228 -4.71 6.23 0.03
CA LEU A 228 -4.45 4.80 -0.13
C LEU A 228 -3.11 4.70 -0.85
N LEU A 229 -2.17 3.82 -0.49
CA LEU A 229 -1.01 3.67 -1.38
C LEU A 229 -1.47 3.06 -2.70
N ALA A 230 -0.77 3.35 -3.79
CA ALA A 230 -1.12 2.81 -5.11
C ALA A 230 0.10 2.33 -5.88
N THR A 231 0.03 1.16 -6.49
CA THR A 231 1.12 0.60 -7.31
C THR A 231 0.53 -0.24 -8.44
N MET A 232 1.24 -0.34 -9.56
CA MET A 232 0.93 -1.26 -10.64
C MET A 232 1.95 -2.40 -10.65
N LEU A 233 1.53 -3.66 -10.70
CA LEU A 233 2.45 -4.81 -10.65
C LEU A 233 3.40 -4.85 -11.85
N GLY A 234 2.95 -4.36 -12.99
CA GLY A 234 3.71 -4.26 -14.24
C GLY A 234 2.90 -3.59 -15.33
N VAL A 235 3.57 -3.14 -16.39
CA VAL A 235 2.92 -2.64 -17.60
C VAL A 235 3.32 -3.54 -18.76
N THR A 236 2.32 -4.08 -19.47
CA THR A 236 2.52 -5.00 -20.60
C THR A 236 2.00 -4.46 -21.94
N ASP A 237 1.81 -3.14 -22.01
CA ASP A 237 1.37 -2.43 -23.20
C ASP A 237 2.56 -1.87 -23.99
N GLY A 238 2.47 -1.82 -25.33
CA GLY A 238 3.51 -1.25 -26.19
C GLY A 238 4.89 -1.92 -26.05
N GLU A 239 5.95 -1.11 -25.88
CA GLU A 239 7.34 -1.56 -25.69
C GLU A 239 7.71 -1.76 -24.21
N ALA A 240 6.72 -1.90 -23.31
CA ALA A 240 6.93 -2.14 -21.89
C ALA A 240 7.42 -3.58 -21.62
N ASN A 241 6.92 -4.25 -20.59
CA ASN A 241 7.35 -5.60 -20.22
C ASN A 241 6.50 -6.69 -20.87
N THR A 242 7.06 -7.89 -20.99
CA THR A 242 6.21 -9.09 -21.19
C THR A 242 5.61 -9.54 -19.85
N VAL A 243 4.52 -10.32 -19.89
CA VAL A 243 3.96 -10.94 -18.68
C VAL A 243 5.01 -11.77 -17.93
N ALA A 244 5.83 -12.53 -18.65
CA ALA A 244 6.89 -13.35 -18.06
C ALA A 244 7.96 -12.51 -17.36
N GLU A 245 8.35 -11.37 -17.93
CA GLU A 245 9.28 -10.41 -17.28
C GLU A 245 8.70 -9.87 -15.97
N VAL A 246 7.43 -9.45 -15.99
CA VAL A 246 6.74 -8.95 -14.78
C VAL A 246 6.67 -10.04 -13.71
N VAL A 247 6.20 -11.24 -14.07
CA VAL A 247 6.10 -12.37 -13.12
C VAL A 247 7.46 -12.75 -12.54
N SER A 248 8.52 -12.75 -13.36
CA SER A 248 9.89 -13.02 -12.90
C SER A 248 10.38 -11.98 -11.90
N ALA A 249 10.15 -10.69 -12.17
CA ALA A 249 10.53 -9.60 -11.27
C ALA A 249 9.78 -9.69 -9.93
N LEU A 250 8.47 -9.94 -9.96
CA LEU A 250 7.63 -10.13 -8.76
C LEU A 250 8.09 -11.36 -7.94
N ALA A 251 8.41 -12.47 -8.61
CA ALA A 251 8.91 -13.67 -7.94
C ALA A 251 10.25 -13.41 -7.24
N SER A 252 11.18 -12.72 -7.91
CA SER A 252 12.44 -12.28 -7.30
C SER A 252 12.19 -11.38 -6.09
N ALA A 253 11.33 -10.36 -6.23
CA ALA A 253 11.00 -9.43 -5.15
C ALA A 253 10.39 -10.12 -3.92
N ALA A 254 9.50 -11.09 -4.12
CA ALA A 254 8.87 -11.84 -3.03
C ALA A 254 9.86 -12.66 -2.19
N THR A 255 10.98 -13.08 -2.77
CA THR A 255 12.02 -13.82 -2.01
C THR A 255 12.91 -12.92 -1.17
N ALA A 256 12.84 -11.59 -1.33
CA ALA A 256 13.78 -10.67 -0.70
C ALA A 256 13.38 -10.31 0.73
N ASP A 257 12.11 -10.42 1.11
CA ASP A 257 11.55 -9.96 2.38
C ASP A 257 12.35 -10.42 3.61
N GLY A 258 12.83 -9.45 4.38
CA GLY A 258 13.61 -9.69 5.60
C GLY A 258 14.96 -10.40 5.41
N THR A 259 15.40 -10.64 4.17
CA THR A 259 16.67 -11.34 3.88
C THR A 259 17.90 -10.46 4.09
N ARG A 260 17.72 -9.13 4.07
CA ARG A 260 18.79 -8.12 4.15
C ARG A 260 19.90 -8.42 3.14
N PRO A 261 19.61 -8.34 1.82
CA PRO A 261 20.51 -8.81 0.78
C PRO A 261 21.86 -8.10 0.87
N VAL A 262 22.94 -8.86 0.69
CA VAL A 262 24.31 -8.32 0.63
C VAL A 262 24.50 -7.67 -0.74
N GLY A 263 24.63 -6.35 -0.75
CA GLY A 263 24.93 -5.60 -1.96
C GLY A 263 25.07 -4.11 -1.69
N THR A 264 25.21 -3.36 -2.78
CA THR A 264 25.51 -1.93 -2.80
C THR A 264 24.36 -1.15 -3.44
N ILE A 265 23.96 -0.06 -2.79
CA ILE A 265 23.07 0.94 -3.35
C ILE A 265 23.91 1.98 -4.09
N TYR A 266 23.76 2.02 -5.41
CA TYR A 266 24.55 2.87 -6.29
C TYR A 266 23.84 4.21 -6.56
N LEU A 267 24.55 5.32 -6.37
CA LEU A 267 24.04 6.67 -6.60
C LEU A 267 24.87 7.36 -7.69
N ALA A 268 24.29 7.50 -8.88
CA ALA A 268 25.01 7.95 -10.08
C ALA A 268 25.04 9.48 -10.19
N VAL A 269 26.24 10.05 -10.30
CA VAL A 269 26.47 11.48 -10.53
C VAL A 269 26.96 11.71 -11.95
N ASN A 270 26.36 12.68 -12.64
CA ASN A 270 26.79 13.15 -13.95
C ASN A 270 26.35 14.61 -14.16
N SER A 271 26.65 15.18 -15.32
CA SER A 271 26.36 16.58 -15.64
C SER A 271 24.93 16.86 -16.11
N ASP A 272 24.07 15.85 -16.26
CA ASP A 272 22.67 16.05 -16.66
C ASP A 272 21.86 16.64 -15.50
N VAL A 273 20.93 17.55 -15.81
CA VAL A 273 20.03 18.16 -14.81
C VAL A 273 19.28 17.09 -14.01
N ARG A 274 18.95 15.96 -14.64
CA ARG A 274 18.30 14.80 -14.00
C ARG A 274 19.10 14.18 -12.87
N SER A 275 20.42 14.25 -12.95
CA SER A 275 21.33 13.80 -11.89
C SER A 275 21.57 14.92 -10.89
N THR A 276 21.86 16.14 -11.37
CA THR A 276 22.22 17.25 -10.49
C THR A 276 21.10 17.68 -9.55
N THR A 277 19.82 17.54 -9.96
CA THR A 277 18.64 17.77 -9.10
C THR A 277 18.67 16.98 -7.79
N ARG A 278 19.29 15.78 -7.75
CA ARG A 278 19.32 14.90 -6.55
C ARG A 278 20.70 14.71 -5.94
N SER A 279 21.76 14.92 -6.73
CA SER A 279 23.12 14.50 -6.36
C SER A 279 23.71 15.18 -5.12
N HIS A 280 23.17 16.33 -4.72
CA HIS A 280 23.67 17.10 -3.58
C HIS A 280 23.59 16.32 -2.25
N ASP A 281 22.57 15.46 -2.08
CA ASP A 281 22.32 14.72 -0.85
C ASP A 281 22.99 13.34 -0.81
N PHE A 282 23.56 12.87 -1.92
CA PHE A 282 24.05 11.49 -2.03
C PHE A 282 25.12 11.14 -1.00
N VAL A 283 25.97 12.10 -0.62
CA VAL A 283 27.02 11.87 0.39
C VAL A 283 26.41 11.56 1.77
N ALA A 284 25.40 12.33 2.17
CA ALA A 284 24.72 12.12 3.45
C ALA A 284 23.91 10.81 3.44
N ILE A 285 23.27 10.50 2.31
CA ILE A 285 22.53 9.24 2.12
C ILE A 285 23.46 8.04 2.24
N VAL A 286 24.62 8.02 1.57
CA VAL A 286 25.62 6.94 1.69
C VAL A 286 26.05 6.76 3.15
N LYS A 287 26.30 7.85 3.87
CA LYS A 287 26.67 7.80 5.29
C LYS A 287 25.55 7.22 6.15
N GLU A 288 24.31 7.58 5.89
CA GLU A 288 23.17 7.06 6.63
C GLU A 288 22.94 5.56 6.34
N LEU A 289 23.05 5.12 5.09
CA LEU A 289 22.98 3.69 4.72
C LEU A 289 24.01 2.86 5.49
N ALA A 290 25.24 3.36 5.62
CA ALA A 290 26.31 2.69 6.35
C ALA A 290 25.98 2.46 7.84
N ARG A 291 25.17 3.34 8.47
CA ARG A 291 24.72 3.17 9.87
C ARG A 291 23.77 1.98 10.05
N TYR A 292 23.09 1.56 8.97
CA TYR A 292 22.24 0.38 8.93
C TYR A 292 22.98 -0.86 8.39
N GLY A 293 24.30 -0.75 8.17
CA GLY A 293 25.14 -1.84 7.65
C GLY A 293 24.94 -2.12 6.16
N VAL A 294 24.41 -1.16 5.39
CA VAL A 294 24.20 -1.28 3.95
C VAL A 294 25.24 -0.45 3.21
N LEU A 295 25.86 -1.03 2.17
CA LEU A 295 26.85 -0.31 1.37
C LEU A 295 26.14 0.68 0.45
N GLY A 296 26.63 1.91 0.42
CA GLY A 296 26.26 2.93 -0.55
C GLY A 296 27.49 3.37 -1.35
N GLU A 297 27.36 3.49 -2.66
CA GLU A 297 28.45 3.96 -3.54
C GLU A 297 27.95 5.12 -4.39
N ARG A 298 28.50 6.32 -4.16
CA ARG A 298 28.41 7.41 -5.12
C ARG A 298 29.46 7.16 -6.21
N PHE A 299 29.04 7.17 -7.48
CA PHE A 299 29.96 6.99 -8.61
C PHE A 299 29.65 7.97 -9.74
N GLU A 300 30.67 8.27 -10.54
CA GLU A 300 30.53 9.11 -11.73
C GLU A 300 30.06 8.25 -12.92
N GLY A 301 28.95 8.63 -13.55
CA GLY A 301 28.36 7.93 -14.69
C GLY A 301 26.83 7.85 -14.65
N THR A 302 26.30 6.82 -15.29
CA THR A 302 24.85 6.63 -15.46
C THR A 302 24.37 5.30 -14.90
N LEU A 303 25.09 4.21 -15.18
CA LEU A 303 24.79 2.88 -14.64
C LEU A 303 26.03 2.31 -13.95
N PRO A 304 25.86 1.52 -12.87
CA PRO A 304 26.96 0.74 -12.32
C PRO A 304 27.40 -0.29 -13.37
N VAL A 305 28.71 -0.37 -13.67
CA VAL A 305 29.26 -1.24 -14.72
C VAL A 305 29.96 -2.45 -14.11
N LYS A 306 29.65 -3.66 -14.60
CA LYS A 306 30.21 -4.95 -14.16
C LYS A 306 30.04 -5.22 -12.66
N LYS A 307 28.98 -4.69 -12.05
CA LYS A 307 28.66 -4.88 -10.62
C LYS A 307 27.67 -6.03 -10.48
N LYS A 308 27.94 -6.98 -9.58
CA LYS A 308 27.11 -8.18 -9.38
C LYS A 308 26.15 -8.07 -8.20
N ASP A 309 26.13 -6.92 -7.55
CA ASP A 309 25.61 -6.71 -6.22
C ASP A 309 24.71 -5.46 -6.14
N VAL A 310 24.02 -5.10 -7.23
CA VAL A 310 23.18 -3.89 -7.25
C VAL A 310 21.93 -4.11 -6.38
N ALA A 311 21.97 -3.61 -5.14
CA ALA A 311 20.87 -3.65 -4.17
C ALA A 311 19.95 -2.43 -4.26
N GLY A 312 20.38 -1.42 -5.01
CA GLY A 312 19.56 -0.29 -5.41
C GLY A 312 20.31 0.59 -6.40
N LEU A 313 19.57 1.38 -7.17
CA LEU A 313 20.14 2.38 -8.07
C LEU A 313 19.32 3.65 -8.01
N MET A 314 19.99 4.79 -7.87
CA MET A 314 19.43 6.08 -8.20
C MET A 314 20.27 6.75 -9.29
N THR A 315 19.67 6.98 -10.45
CA THR A 315 20.34 7.58 -11.61
C THR A 315 19.47 8.62 -12.29
N GLY A 316 20.08 9.52 -13.06
CA GLY A 316 19.37 10.54 -13.83
C GLY A 316 19.99 10.66 -15.21
N THR A 317 19.26 10.19 -16.23
CA THR A 317 19.67 10.24 -17.64
C THR A 317 18.43 10.15 -18.54
N PRO A 318 18.44 10.79 -19.73
CA PRO A 318 17.40 10.54 -20.72
C PRO A 318 17.42 9.11 -21.24
N ASN A 319 18.61 8.51 -21.39
CA ASN A 319 18.75 7.20 -22.04
C ASN A 319 19.83 6.35 -21.38
N PHE A 320 19.56 5.05 -21.29
CA PHE A 320 20.49 4.01 -20.92
C PHE A 320 20.11 2.67 -21.56
N VAL A 321 21.03 1.71 -21.54
CA VAL A 321 20.79 0.32 -21.94
C VAL A 321 21.35 -0.57 -20.85
N TRP A 322 20.50 -1.28 -20.11
CA TRP A 322 20.92 -2.00 -18.91
C TRP A 322 21.92 -3.11 -19.25
N ASP A 323 21.64 -3.89 -20.30
CA ASP A 323 22.48 -5.03 -20.70
C ASP A 323 23.93 -4.64 -21.00
N LYS A 324 24.18 -3.42 -21.49
CA LYS A 324 25.53 -2.92 -21.76
C LYS A 324 26.34 -2.66 -20.48
N ALA A 325 25.67 -2.43 -19.36
CA ALA A 325 26.33 -2.27 -18.07
C ALA A 325 26.90 -3.59 -17.55
N ALA A 326 26.38 -4.74 -18.02
CA ALA A 326 26.77 -6.08 -17.57
C ALA A 326 26.73 -6.23 -16.04
N SER A 327 25.71 -5.62 -15.43
CA SER A 327 25.48 -5.64 -13.99
C SER A 327 24.27 -6.49 -13.62
N THR A 328 24.23 -6.94 -12.37
CA THR A 328 23.17 -7.81 -11.84
C THR A 328 22.54 -7.18 -10.61
N MET A 329 21.21 -7.10 -10.61
CA MET A 329 20.43 -6.68 -9.46
C MET A 329 20.27 -7.86 -8.50
N VAL A 330 20.38 -7.60 -7.19
CA VAL A 330 20.02 -8.59 -6.18
C VAL A 330 18.50 -8.53 -5.92
N PRO A 331 17.87 -9.63 -5.46
CA PRO A 331 16.45 -9.64 -5.12
C PRO A 331 16.06 -8.48 -4.20
N GLY A 332 14.95 -7.82 -4.52
CA GLY A 332 14.43 -6.69 -3.74
C GLY A 332 14.98 -5.32 -4.15
N ALA A 333 15.89 -5.21 -5.12
CA ALA A 333 16.47 -3.93 -5.52
C ALA A 333 15.41 -2.95 -6.08
N ILE A 334 15.43 -1.71 -5.60
CA ILE A 334 14.73 -0.59 -6.24
C ILE A 334 15.71 0.14 -7.14
N CYS A 335 15.36 0.30 -8.41
CA CYS A 335 16.15 1.07 -9.37
C CYS A 335 15.30 2.21 -9.92
N GLU A 336 15.79 3.43 -9.81
CA GLU A 336 15.05 4.64 -10.15
C GLU A 336 15.87 5.52 -11.11
N ASN A 337 15.21 5.98 -12.16
CA ASN A 337 15.75 6.94 -13.12
C ASN A 337 14.88 8.19 -13.19
N LEU A 338 15.42 9.33 -12.75
CA LEU A 338 14.80 10.62 -13.00
C LEU A 338 14.94 10.92 -14.48
N THR A 339 13.84 10.83 -15.20
CA THR A 339 13.72 11.29 -16.58
C THR A 339 12.29 11.67 -16.89
N SER A 340 12.12 12.51 -17.89
CA SER A 340 10.80 12.75 -18.48
C SER A 340 10.29 11.47 -19.16
N TYR A 341 8.99 11.34 -19.38
CA TYR A 341 8.40 10.25 -20.17
C TYR A 341 8.78 8.80 -19.77
N GLY A 342 9.35 8.58 -18.58
CA GLY A 342 9.82 7.25 -18.14
C GLY A 342 8.72 6.19 -18.05
N ALA A 343 7.44 6.61 -18.07
CA ALA A 343 6.26 5.75 -18.14
C ALA A 343 5.40 6.01 -19.39
N ILE A 344 5.98 6.52 -20.50
CA ILE A 344 5.34 6.54 -21.81
C ILE A 344 5.86 5.37 -22.62
N PHE A 345 5.05 4.32 -22.76
CA PHE A 345 5.44 3.03 -23.34
C PHE A 345 5.20 2.92 -24.86
N ALA A 346 4.62 3.96 -25.45
CA ALA A 346 4.73 4.21 -26.89
C ALA A 346 6.11 4.80 -27.19
N LYS A 347 6.75 4.42 -28.31
CA LYS A 347 8.12 4.85 -28.70
C LYS A 347 8.44 6.27 -28.23
N SER A 348 9.11 6.36 -27.09
CA SER A 348 9.56 7.60 -26.48
C SER A 348 11.07 7.72 -26.71
N GLY A 349 11.59 8.93 -26.81
CA GLY A 349 13.03 9.15 -26.99
C GLY A 349 13.87 8.90 -25.74
N GLN A 350 13.28 8.35 -24.66
CA GLN A 350 13.88 8.19 -23.34
C GLN A 350 13.65 6.75 -22.83
N THR A 351 14.56 6.22 -22.03
CA THR A 351 14.45 4.84 -21.51
C THR A 351 13.33 4.73 -20.49
N ASN A 352 12.44 3.76 -20.68
CA ASN A 352 11.32 3.49 -19.79
C ASN A 352 11.74 2.73 -18.52
N LEU A 353 10.93 2.88 -17.46
CA LEU A 353 11.08 2.13 -16.21
C LEU A 353 11.06 0.61 -16.41
N SER A 354 10.42 0.14 -17.49
CA SER A 354 10.28 -1.29 -17.84
C SER A 354 11.63 -1.96 -18.05
N GLU A 355 12.67 -1.21 -18.43
CA GLU A 355 14.03 -1.72 -18.56
C GLU A 355 14.59 -2.21 -17.21
N PHE A 356 14.30 -1.52 -16.10
CA PHE A 356 14.70 -1.99 -14.78
C PHE A 356 13.88 -3.19 -14.30
N ILE A 357 12.58 -3.22 -14.58
CA ILE A 357 11.73 -4.37 -14.25
C ILE A 357 12.21 -5.61 -15.01
N ARG A 358 12.50 -5.48 -16.31
CA ARG A 358 13.09 -6.54 -17.15
C ARG A 358 14.42 -7.04 -16.59
N ALA A 359 15.23 -6.13 -16.06
CA ALA A 359 16.51 -6.45 -15.43
C ALA A 359 16.39 -7.09 -14.03
N GLY A 360 15.18 -7.22 -13.48
CA GLY A 360 14.91 -7.88 -12.20
C GLY A 360 14.76 -6.94 -11.00
N ALA A 361 14.56 -5.63 -11.22
CA ALA A 361 14.24 -4.71 -10.14
C ALA A 361 12.90 -5.09 -9.51
N ALA A 362 12.83 -5.02 -8.18
CA ALA A 362 11.58 -5.19 -7.43
C ALA A 362 10.59 -4.05 -7.71
N GLY A 363 11.09 -2.87 -8.09
CA GLY A 363 10.28 -1.81 -8.66
C GLY A 363 11.08 -0.59 -9.11
N SER A 364 10.36 0.27 -9.84
CA SER A 364 10.82 1.53 -10.40
C SER A 364 9.63 2.48 -10.51
N SER A 365 9.89 3.75 -10.84
CA SER A 365 8.85 4.70 -11.25
C SER A 365 9.18 5.35 -12.59
N GLY A 366 8.19 5.97 -13.21
CA GLY A 366 8.38 6.78 -14.41
C GLY A 366 7.29 7.83 -14.57
N THR A 367 7.63 8.93 -15.21
CA THR A 367 6.70 10.04 -15.42
C THR A 367 5.85 9.78 -16.67
N VAL A 368 4.55 10.00 -16.58
CA VAL A 368 3.61 9.78 -17.71
C VAL A 368 3.48 10.99 -18.66
N ILE A 369 4.19 12.06 -18.35
CA ILE A 369 4.24 13.33 -19.07
C ILE A 369 5.54 14.07 -18.70
N GLU A 370 5.86 15.19 -19.35
CA GLU A 370 6.94 16.08 -18.94
C GLU A 370 6.66 16.73 -17.57
N PRO A 371 7.48 16.48 -16.54
CA PRO A 371 7.24 17.03 -15.21
C PRO A 371 8.06 18.30 -14.90
N PHE A 372 9.04 18.64 -15.75
CA PHE A 372 10.24 19.43 -15.42
C PHE A 372 11.12 18.75 -14.35
N ALA A 373 12.43 19.07 -14.31
CA ALA A 373 13.37 18.49 -13.35
C ALA A 373 13.24 19.08 -11.93
N LEU A 374 12.06 18.95 -11.32
CA LEU A 374 11.70 19.47 -9.99
C LEU A 374 11.74 18.33 -8.96
N GLN A 375 12.59 18.44 -7.94
CA GLN A 375 12.79 17.40 -6.92
C GLN A 375 11.47 16.91 -6.30
N ASP A 376 10.52 17.80 -6.04
CA ASP A 376 9.25 17.48 -5.39
C ASP A 376 8.41 16.46 -6.16
N LYS A 377 8.60 16.38 -7.49
CA LYS A 377 7.86 15.49 -8.40
C LYS A 377 8.53 14.14 -8.61
N PHE A 378 9.71 13.91 -8.02
CA PHE A 378 10.50 12.71 -8.18
C PHE A 378 10.85 12.06 -6.84
N PRO A 379 11.15 10.74 -6.82
CA PRO A 379 11.66 10.11 -5.61
C PRO A 379 12.98 10.75 -5.17
N HIS A 380 13.04 11.18 -3.92
CA HIS A 380 14.25 11.62 -3.25
C HIS A 380 15.17 10.42 -2.96
N PRO A 381 16.52 10.55 -2.95
CA PRO A 381 17.42 9.45 -2.53
C PRO A 381 17.16 8.91 -1.12
N ALA A 382 16.47 9.67 -0.28
CA ALA A 382 15.92 9.22 1.00
C ALA A 382 15.03 7.95 0.89
N MET A 383 14.48 7.66 -0.30
CA MET A 383 13.78 6.42 -0.61
C MET A 383 14.56 5.18 -0.16
N HIS A 384 15.87 5.13 -0.48
CA HIS A 384 16.71 4.02 -0.09
C HIS A 384 16.89 3.93 1.43
N VAL A 385 16.94 5.07 2.12
CA VAL A 385 17.00 5.11 3.59
C VAL A 385 15.71 4.59 4.21
N HIS A 386 14.53 4.97 3.70
CA HIS A 386 13.25 4.41 4.15
C HIS A 386 13.21 2.88 3.97
N TYR A 387 13.68 2.41 2.82
CA TYR A 387 13.69 1.00 2.46
C TYR A 387 14.62 0.18 3.37
N VAL A 388 15.86 0.66 3.65
CA VAL A 388 16.77 -0.04 4.59
C VAL A 388 16.32 0.04 6.05
N ARG A 389 15.50 1.05 6.39
CA ARG A 389 14.83 1.15 7.70
C ARG A 389 13.63 0.19 7.82
N GLY A 390 13.33 -0.56 6.76
CA GLY A 390 12.37 -1.65 6.75
C GLY A 390 11.01 -1.33 6.14
N ALA A 391 10.83 -0.14 5.55
CA ALA A 391 9.61 0.19 4.82
C ALA A 391 9.43 -0.77 3.64
N CYS A 392 8.18 -1.07 3.27
CA CYS A 392 7.96 -1.77 2.01
C CYS A 392 8.19 -0.85 0.81
N LEU A 393 8.25 -1.41 -0.40
CA LEU A 393 8.51 -0.67 -1.62
C LEU A 393 7.55 0.50 -1.81
N ALA A 394 6.24 0.26 -1.66
CA ALA A 394 5.24 1.32 -1.80
C ALA A 394 5.46 2.44 -0.78
N GLU A 395 5.72 2.10 0.47
CA GLU A 395 6.01 3.06 1.53
C GLU A 395 7.28 3.86 1.26
N ALA A 396 8.35 3.23 0.77
CA ALA A 396 9.60 3.90 0.44
C ALA A 396 9.42 4.93 -0.69
N PHE A 397 8.63 4.60 -1.73
CA PHE A 397 8.28 5.55 -2.79
C PHE A 397 7.47 6.72 -2.23
N TYR A 398 6.34 6.46 -1.58
CA TYR A 398 5.46 7.56 -1.14
C TYR A 398 6.01 8.37 0.03
N GLN A 399 6.98 7.87 0.82
CA GLN A 399 7.70 8.70 1.78
C GLN A 399 8.75 9.62 1.14
N SER A 400 9.15 9.34 -0.11
CA SER A 400 10.23 10.06 -0.81
C SER A 400 9.74 11.00 -1.93
N ILE A 401 8.45 11.01 -2.25
CA ILE A 401 7.86 11.86 -3.29
C ILE A 401 6.90 12.88 -2.68
N ARG A 402 7.12 14.18 -2.92
CA ARG A 402 6.30 15.25 -2.33
C ARG A 402 5.04 15.58 -3.14
N ALA A 403 5.05 15.35 -4.45
CA ALA A 403 3.94 15.56 -5.38
C ALA A 403 3.85 14.39 -6.40
N PRO A 404 3.19 13.27 -6.04
CA PRO A 404 3.29 12.02 -6.79
C PRO A 404 2.42 11.94 -8.05
N TYR A 405 1.60 12.97 -8.34
CA TYR A 405 0.54 12.86 -9.35
C TYR A 405 1.04 12.45 -10.74
N GLN A 406 2.27 12.82 -11.15
CA GLN A 406 2.81 12.47 -12.48
C GLN A 406 3.59 11.15 -12.54
N LEU A 407 3.80 10.48 -11.40
CA LEU A 407 4.64 9.29 -11.31
C LEU A 407 3.84 8.00 -11.24
N LEU A 408 4.01 7.16 -12.26
CA LEU A 408 3.58 5.78 -12.20
C LEU A 408 4.58 4.96 -11.38
N VAL A 409 4.14 4.41 -10.25
CA VAL A 409 4.94 3.50 -9.42
C VAL A 409 4.64 2.06 -9.82
N VAL A 410 5.68 1.30 -10.19
CA VAL A 410 5.56 -0.04 -10.75
C VAL A 410 6.46 -1.03 -10.02
N GLY A 411 5.94 -2.21 -9.68
CA GLY A 411 6.68 -3.29 -9.04
C GLY A 411 5.88 -4.02 -7.95
N ASP A 412 6.58 -4.73 -7.07
CA ASP A 412 5.97 -5.42 -5.94
C ASP A 412 5.83 -4.49 -4.72
N PRO A 413 4.62 -3.99 -4.40
CA PRO A 413 4.42 -3.00 -3.34
C PRO A 413 4.74 -3.54 -1.94
N LEU A 414 4.71 -4.86 -1.75
CA LEU A 414 4.95 -5.51 -0.45
C LEU A 414 6.41 -5.92 -0.24
N CYS A 415 7.29 -5.73 -1.24
CA CYS A 415 8.70 -6.07 -1.11
C CYS A 415 9.35 -5.26 0.01
N GLN A 416 9.99 -5.94 0.96
CA GLN A 416 10.58 -5.32 2.17
C GLN A 416 11.89 -6.02 2.60
N PRO A 417 12.95 -5.97 1.78
CA PRO A 417 14.18 -6.72 1.97
C PRO A 417 14.89 -6.48 3.30
N TRP A 418 14.81 -5.27 3.86
CA TRP A 418 15.48 -4.93 5.11
C TRP A 418 14.56 -4.91 6.34
N ALA A 419 13.28 -5.26 6.18
CA ALA A 419 12.35 -5.36 7.31
C ALA A 419 12.79 -6.42 8.32
N VAL A 420 12.58 -6.14 9.60
CA VAL A 420 12.71 -7.16 10.64
C VAL A 420 11.34 -7.80 10.82
N ILE A 421 11.15 -8.99 10.25
CA ILE A 421 9.85 -9.67 10.24
C ILE A 421 9.68 -10.48 11.55
N PRO A 422 8.68 -10.17 12.40
CA PRO A 422 8.37 -10.97 13.56
C PRO A 422 8.00 -12.41 13.21
N LYS A 423 8.37 -13.36 14.09
CA LYS A 423 7.84 -14.73 14.06
C LYS A 423 6.64 -14.81 14.99
N ILE A 424 5.52 -15.32 14.48
CA ILE A 424 4.26 -15.42 15.23
C ILE A 424 3.95 -16.89 15.49
N SER A 425 3.54 -17.17 16.72
CA SER A 425 2.94 -18.43 17.15
C SER A 425 1.66 -18.11 17.92
N ALA A 426 0.75 -19.06 18.05
CA ALA A 426 -0.44 -18.89 18.89
C ALA A 426 -0.87 -20.23 19.49
N THR A 427 -1.46 -20.19 20.68
CA THR A 427 -2.02 -21.35 21.38
C THR A 427 -3.51 -21.19 21.60
N ILE A 428 -4.21 -22.30 21.82
CA ILE A 428 -5.62 -22.32 22.22
C ILE A 428 -5.68 -22.40 23.75
N ALA A 429 -6.30 -21.40 24.39
CA ALA A 429 -6.25 -21.24 25.85
C ALA A 429 -6.91 -22.39 26.63
N SER A 430 -7.87 -23.11 26.03
CA SER A 430 -8.60 -24.18 26.72
C SER A 430 -7.80 -25.46 26.91
N ASP A 431 -6.81 -25.72 26.06
CA ASP A 431 -6.04 -26.96 26.05
C ASP A 431 -4.52 -26.74 25.92
N GLU A 432 -4.07 -25.49 25.91
CA GLU A 432 -2.67 -25.06 25.78
C GLU A 432 -1.95 -25.58 24.51
N SER A 433 -2.71 -26.07 23.54
CA SER A 433 -2.14 -26.64 22.32
C SER A 433 -1.86 -25.56 21.26
N ASP A 434 -0.89 -25.83 20.39
CA ASP A 434 -0.54 -24.93 19.29
C ASP A 434 -1.69 -24.81 18.27
N LEU A 435 -1.90 -23.60 17.77
CA LEU A 435 -2.82 -23.30 16.68
C LEU A 435 -2.20 -23.76 15.35
N GLU A 436 -2.37 -25.05 15.06
CA GLU A 436 -1.89 -25.69 13.84
C GLU A 436 -2.97 -25.80 12.75
N THR A 437 -2.54 -26.01 11.51
CA THR A 437 -3.44 -26.30 10.38
C THR A 437 -4.08 -27.69 10.53
N GLY A 438 -5.36 -27.82 10.17
CA GLY A 438 -6.13 -29.07 10.19
C GLY A 438 -6.99 -29.27 11.44
N ARG A 439 -6.98 -28.32 12.39
CA ARG A 439 -7.79 -28.39 13.61
C ARG A 439 -9.28 -28.32 13.30
N VAL A 440 -10.09 -29.02 14.10
CA VAL A 440 -11.53 -28.83 14.13
C VAL A 440 -11.86 -27.94 15.33
N LEU A 441 -12.50 -26.80 15.07
CA LEU A 441 -12.89 -25.83 16.09
C LEU A 441 -14.41 -25.73 16.16
N ALA A 442 -14.94 -25.62 17.38
CA ALA A 442 -16.38 -25.50 17.64
C ALA A 442 -16.62 -24.62 18.87
N GLY A 443 -17.72 -23.87 18.86
CA GLY A 443 -18.03 -22.89 19.90
C GLY A 443 -17.07 -21.69 19.92
N LYS A 444 -16.90 -21.14 21.12
CA LYS A 444 -15.99 -20.02 21.39
C LYS A 444 -14.60 -20.54 21.70
N VAL A 445 -13.61 -20.10 20.92
CA VAL A 445 -12.20 -20.48 21.07
C VAL A 445 -11.41 -19.24 21.43
N ARG A 446 -10.65 -19.31 22.51
CA ARG A 446 -9.74 -18.22 22.92
C ARG A 446 -8.33 -18.52 22.44
N ILE A 447 -7.74 -17.59 21.70
CA ILE A 447 -6.44 -17.73 21.05
C ILE A 447 -5.46 -16.76 21.68
N GLU A 448 -4.30 -17.27 22.10
CA GLU A 448 -3.24 -16.54 22.78
C GLU A 448 -2.03 -16.42 21.86
N PRO A 449 -1.82 -15.26 21.22
CA PRO A 449 -0.71 -15.07 20.29
C PRO A 449 0.58 -14.66 21.00
N VAL A 450 1.71 -15.05 20.43
CA VAL A 450 3.05 -14.64 20.86
C VAL A 450 3.85 -14.23 19.64
N GLY A 451 4.48 -13.06 19.72
CA GLY A 451 5.34 -12.51 18.70
C GLY A 451 6.78 -12.45 19.18
N ARG A 452 7.73 -12.87 18.33
CA ARG A 452 9.16 -12.82 18.64
C ARG A 452 9.93 -12.14 17.54
N LEU A 453 10.74 -11.16 17.91
CA LEU A 453 11.71 -10.52 17.03
C LEU A 453 13.11 -11.15 17.19
N PRO A 454 13.96 -11.09 16.16
CA PRO A 454 15.37 -11.48 16.29
C PRO A 454 16.07 -10.72 17.41
N LYS A 455 17.00 -11.37 18.14
CA LYS A 455 17.77 -10.71 19.21
C LYS A 455 18.63 -9.53 18.73
N THR A 456 18.95 -9.52 17.43
CA THR A 456 19.72 -8.47 16.75
C THR A 456 18.86 -7.30 16.27
N THR A 457 17.58 -7.26 16.64
CA THR A 457 16.68 -6.16 16.26
C THR A 457 17.20 -4.85 16.84
N PRO A 458 17.45 -3.82 16.01
CA PRO A 458 17.84 -2.51 16.51
C PRO A 458 16.74 -1.91 17.40
N PRO A 459 17.11 -1.09 18.41
CA PRO A 459 16.11 -0.31 19.13
C PRO A 459 15.43 0.69 18.18
N SER A 460 14.28 1.21 18.59
CA SER A 460 13.60 2.30 17.89
C SER A 460 14.45 3.58 17.89
N ALA A 461 14.06 4.57 17.09
CA ALA A 461 14.78 5.85 16.98
C ALA A 461 14.91 6.60 18.33
N ASP A 462 13.96 6.40 19.25
CA ASP A 462 13.98 6.94 20.63
C ASP A 462 14.72 6.02 21.64
N GLY A 463 15.41 4.98 21.16
CA GLY A 463 16.25 4.08 21.95
C GLY A 463 15.48 3.01 22.73
N LYS A 464 14.16 2.86 22.52
CA LYS A 464 13.36 1.84 23.21
C LYS A 464 13.50 0.47 22.55
N PRO A 465 13.38 -0.62 23.33
CA PRO A 465 13.30 -1.97 22.77
C PRO A 465 12.07 -2.11 21.86
N VAL A 466 12.29 -2.66 20.66
CA VAL A 466 11.21 -3.03 19.74
C VAL A 466 10.72 -4.43 20.11
N HIS A 467 9.40 -4.59 20.23
CA HIS A 467 8.71 -5.85 20.52
C HIS A 467 7.45 -5.95 19.66
N VAL A 468 6.73 -7.07 19.72
CA VAL A 468 5.41 -7.17 19.08
C VAL A 468 4.38 -6.72 20.10
N ASP A 469 3.77 -5.55 19.90
CA ASP A 469 2.91 -4.92 20.90
C ASP A 469 1.42 -5.21 20.71
N ARG A 470 1.02 -5.69 19.52
CA ARG A 470 -0.36 -6.07 19.22
C ARG A 470 -0.46 -7.13 18.13
N PHE A 471 -1.64 -7.72 18.06
CA PHE A 471 -2.00 -8.75 17.09
C PHE A 471 -3.36 -8.45 16.47
N GLU A 472 -3.46 -8.63 15.16
CA GLU A 472 -4.71 -8.56 14.40
C GLU A 472 -5.09 -9.96 13.89
N PHE A 473 -6.37 -10.30 13.98
CA PHE A 473 -6.91 -11.61 13.62
C PHE A 473 -7.78 -11.47 12.39
N PHE A 474 -7.52 -12.26 11.36
CA PHE A 474 -8.29 -12.27 10.11
C PHE A 474 -8.88 -13.64 9.87
N VAL A 475 -10.19 -13.72 9.66
CA VAL A 475 -10.88 -14.95 9.25
C VAL A 475 -11.30 -14.79 7.79
N ASP A 476 -10.86 -15.70 6.93
CA ASP A 476 -11.10 -15.67 5.48
C ASP A 476 -10.76 -14.32 4.82
N GLY A 477 -9.74 -13.64 5.36
CA GLY A 477 -9.27 -12.34 4.89
C GLY A 477 -9.99 -11.12 5.46
N VAL A 478 -10.99 -11.28 6.35
CA VAL A 478 -11.68 -10.16 7.03
C VAL A 478 -11.15 -10.00 8.44
N ARG A 479 -10.77 -8.78 8.85
CA ARG A 479 -10.36 -8.52 10.23
C ARG A 479 -11.52 -8.82 11.19
N HIS A 480 -11.31 -9.80 12.06
CA HIS A 480 -12.25 -10.27 13.06
C HIS A 480 -12.03 -9.58 14.41
N GLY A 481 -10.78 -9.35 14.81
CA GLY A 481 -10.46 -8.78 16.11
C GLY A 481 -8.99 -8.39 16.25
N GLN A 482 -8.63 -7.90 17.43
CA GLN A 482 -7.26 -7.55 17.80
C GLN A 482 -7.07 -7.68 19.32
N CYS A 483 -5.83 -7.94 19.74
CA CYS A 483 -5.46 -7.94 21.16
C CYS A 483 -4.02 -7.40 21.35
N ALA A 484 -3.70 -6.93 22.55
CA ALA A 484 -2.36 -6.50 22.91
C ALA A 484 -1.44 -7.69 23.25
N GLU A 485 -0.14 -7.41 23.40
CA GLU A 485 0.80 -8.40 23.93
C GLU A 485 0.36 -8.93 25.32
N GLY A 486 0.33 -10.25 25.47
CA GLY A 486 -0.09 -10.92 26.71
C GLY A 486 -1.61 -11.04 26.88
N GLU A 487 -2.40 -10.55 25.93
CA GLU A 487 -3.85 -10.75 25.88
C GLU A 487 -4.23 -11.90 24.93
N SER A 488 -5.52 -12.20 24.87
CA SER A 488 -6.09 -13.24 24.01
C SER A 488 -7.25 -12.69 23.19
N GLN A 489 -7.47 -13.25 22.01
CA GLN A 489 -8.63 -12.96 21.18
C GLN A 489 -9.63 -14.12 21.22
N GLU A 490 -10.92 -13.84 21.46
CA GLU A 490 -12.00 -14.82 21.29
C GLU A 490 -12.42 -14.88 19.82
N LEU A 491 -12.55 -16.10 19.30
CA LEU A 491 -13.15 -16.42 18.02
C LEU A 491 -14.42 -17.24 18.28
N ASP A 492 -15.59 -16.68 17.98
CA ASP A 492 -16.85 -17.43 18.03
C ASP A 492 -17.09 -18.16 16.71
N THR A 493 -16.75 -19.45 16.66
CA THR A 493 -16.91 -20.24 15.44
C THR A 493 -18.38 -20.53 15.11
N THR A 494 -19.32 -20.30 16.04
CA THR A 494 -20.75 -20.49 15.77
C THR A 494 -21.30 -19.44 14.79
N GLU A 495 -20.60 -18.31 14.66
CA GLU A 495 -20.87 -17.24 13.70
C GLU A 495 -20.27 -17.50 12.31
N LEU A 496 -19.54 -18.61 12.15
CA LEU A 496 -18.95 -19.04 10.88
C LEU A 496 -19.80 -20.12 10.20
N ALA A 497 -19.53 -20.30 8.90
CA ALA A 497 -20.06 -21.45 8.17
C ALA A 497 -19.43 -22.72 8.74
N ASP A 498 -20.03 -23.89 8.53
CA ASP A 498 -19.28 -25.13 8.77
C ASP A 498 -18.19 -25.31 7.70
N GLY A 499 -17.24 -26.19 7.96
CA GLY A 499 -16.21 -26.57 6.99
C GLY A 499 -14.98 -25.66 7.05
N HIS A 500 -14.30 -25.52 5.92
CA HIS A 500 -12.96 -24.93 5.86
C HIS A 500 -12.95 -23.41 6.07
N HIS A 501 -12.02 -22.94 6.90
CA HIS A 501 -11.72 -21.54 7.14
C HIS A 501 -10.20 -21.31 7.24
N GLU A 502 -9.76 -20.12 6.88
CA GLU A 502 -8.40 -19.64 7.12
C GLU A 502 -8.40 -18.61 8.25
N LEU A 503 -7.55 -18.81 9.25
CA LEU A 503 -7.24 -17.82 10.29
C LEU A 503 -5.82 -17.30 10.10
N ARG A 504 -5.67 -15.98 10.03
CA ARG A 504 -4.36 -15.32 10.13
C ARG A 504 -4.25 -14.57 11.45
N VAL A 505 -3.15 -14.78 12.14
CA VAL A 505 -2.75 -13.99 13.31
C VAL A 505 -1.55 -13.15 12.90
N VAL A 506 -1.75 -11.85 12.78
CA VAL A 506 -0.73 -10.89 12.32
C VAL A 506 -0.19 -10.15 13.53
N GLY A 507 1.06 -10.41 13.91
CA GLY A 507 1.72 -9.67 14.98
C GLY A 507 2.46 -8.47 14.42
N ILE A 508 2.26 -7.32 15.06
CA ILE A 508 2.73 -6.04 14.58
C ILE A 508 3.83 -5.51 15.51
N SER A 509 4.97 -5.16 14.91
CA SER A 509 6.10 -4.58 15.61
C SER A 509 5.77 -3.19 16.15
N SER A 510 6.27 -2.89 17.35
CA SER A 510 6.22 -1.59 18.01
C SER A 510 7.13 -0.53 17.35
N SER A 511 7.78 -0.86 16.23
CA SER A 511 8.59 0.08 15.44
C SER A 511 7.69 1.08 14.71
N SER A 512 8.25 2.21 14.28
CA SER A 512 7.50 3.23 13.52
C SER A 512 7.03 2.76 12.14
N VAL A 513 7.69 1.72 11.61
CA VAL A 513 7.39 1.09 10.33
C VAL A 513 6.44 -0.10 10.48
N GLU A 514 6.22 -0.58 11.71
CA GLU A 514 5.29 -1.67 12.01
C GLU A 514 5.43 -2.91 11.14
N THR A 515 6.67 -3.40 11.01
CA THR A 515 6.91 -4.63 10.28
C THR A 515 6.05 -5.75 10.86
N GLN A 516 5.40 -6.49 9.97
CA GLN A 516 4.38 -7.48 10.34
C GLN A 516 4.89 -8.90 10.14
N GLY A 517 4.64 -9.75 11.13
CA GLY A 517 4.78 -11.20 11.03
C GLY A 517 3.40 -11.84 11.01
N ARG A 518 3.27 -13.06 10.46
CA ARG A 518 1.98 -13.75 10.44
C ARG A 518 2.08 -15.25 10.62
N LEU A 519 1.15 -15.80 11.40
CA LEU A 519 0.80 -17.21 11.43
C LEU A 519 -0.46 -17.40 10.58
N VAL A 520 -0.45 -18.37 9.67
CA VAL A 520 -1.61 -18.77 8.87
C VAL A 520 -1.97 -20.20 9.25
N ALA A 521 -3.17 -20.40 9.77
CA ALA A 521 -3.70 -21.69 10.16
C ALA A 521 -5.03 -21.95 9.45
N HIS A 522 -5.17 -23.11 8.84
CA HIS A 522 -6.47 -23.55 8.30
C HIS A 522 -7.18 -24.44 9.30
N PHE A 523 -8.47 -24.24 9.51
CA PHE A 523 -9.27 -25.05 10.43
C PHE A 523 -10.62 -25.41 9.83
N THR A 524 -11.28 -26.39 10.44
CA THR A 524 -12.64 -26.79 10.13
C THR A 524 -13.56 -26.31 11.24
N ALA A 525 -14.52 -25.43 10.93
CA ALA A 525 -15.60 -25.11 11.84
C ALA A 525 -16.66 -26.23 11.82
N ALA A 526 -17.07 -26.71 12.99
CA ALA A 526 -18.02 -27.82 13.11
C ALA A 526 -19.11 -27.50 14.15
N ASN A 527 -20.01 -26.59 13.80
CA ASN A 527 -21.06 -26.09 14.69
C ASN A 527 -22.47 -26.50 14.26
N HIS A 528 -22.69 -26.69 12.95
CA HIS A 528 -24.04 -26.84 12.39
C HIS A 528 -24.28 -28.19 11.68
N GLY A 529 -23.30 -29.11 11.71
CA GLY A 529 -23.41 -30.48 11.17
C GLY A 529 -23.39 -30.61 9.64
N ARG A 530 -22.94 -29.60 8.90
CA ARG A 530 -22.85 -29.59 7.43
C ARG A 530 -21.48 -30.02 6.93
N THR A 531 -21.46 -30.63 5.75
CA THR A 531 -20.24 -31.10 5.10
C THR A 531 -20.31 -30.83 3.60
N LEU A 532 -19.17 -30.46 3.01
CA LEU A 532 -19.01 -30.30 1.56
C LEU A 532 -17.60 -30.73 1.15
N ALA A 533 -17.50 -31.63 0.18
CA ALA A 533 -16.28 -32.01 -0.49
C ALA A 533 -16.20 -31.36 -1.88
N LEU A 534 -15.00 -30.92 -2.26
CA LEU A 534 -14.66 -30.38 -3.57
C LEU A 534 -13.57 -31.26 -4.20
N GLY A 535 -13.81 -31.75 -5.41
CA GLY A 535 -12.82 -32.39 -6.27
C GLY A 535 -12.57 -31.54 -7.51
N VAL A 536 -11.31 -31.42 -7.93
CA VAL A 536 -10.94 -30.71 -9.16
C VAL A 536 -9.98 -31.57 -9.97
N SER A 537 -10.26 -31.74 -11.26
CA SER A 537 -9.41 -32.54 -12.16
C SER A 537 -9.36 -31.94 -13.57
N PRO A 538 -8.21 -32.00 -14.27
CA PRO A 538 -6.91 -32.44 -13.76
C PRO A 538 -6.23 -31.37 -12.87
N GLU A 539 -5.23 -31.78 -12.07
CA GLU A 539 -4.44 -30.86 -11.24
C GLU A 539 -3.53 -29.93 -12.05
N ARG A 540 -3.21 -30.31 -13.29
CA ARG A 540 -2.45 -29.51 -14.25
C ARG A 540 -3.15 -29.54 -15.60
N VAL A 541 -3.50 -28.38 -16.14
CA VAL A 541 -4.37 -28.22 -17.31
C VAL A 541 -3.82 -27.16 -18.26
N ARG A 542 -3.96 -27.36 -19.58
CA ARG A 542 -3.66 -26.31 -20.56
C ARG A 542 -4.79 -25.29 -20.60
N SER A 543 -4.48 -24.02 -20.84
CA SER A 543 -5.48 -22.94 -20.84
C SER A 543 -6.58 -23.11 -21.88
N ASN A 544 -6.33 -23.81 -22.99
CA ASN A 544 -7.33 -24.14 -24.01
C ASN A 544 -8.15 -25.41 -23.73
N SER A 545 -8.00 -26.02 -22.54
CA SER A 545 -8.70 -27.23 -22.13
C SER A 545 -9.77 -26.91 -21.07
N THR A 546 -10.41 -27.95 -20.53
CA THR A 546 -11.49 -27.83 -19.55
C THR A 546 -11.08 -28.43 -18.21
N VAL A 547 -11.52 -27.79 -17.13
CA VAL A 547 -11.39 -28.26 -15.75
C VAL A 547 -12.74 -28.79 -15.28
N ARG A 548 -12.75 -29.99 -14.71
CA ARG A 548 -13.90 -30.58 -14.06
C ARG A 548 -13.86 -30.32 -12.56
N MET A 549 -14.93 -29.74 -12.02
CA MET A 549 -15.12 -29.45 -10.60
C MET A 549 -16.31 -30.26 -10.08
N SER A 550 -16.07 -31.26 -9.25
CA SER A 550 -17.11 -32.06 -8.61
C SER A 550 -17.35 -31.60 -7.18
N VAL A 551 -18.60 -31.57 -6.76
CA VAL A 551 -19.01 -31.21 -5.40
C VAL A 551 -19.92 -32.29 -4.85
N ALA A 552 -19.74 -32.62 -3.57
CA ALA A 552 -20.59 -33.56 -2.85
C ALA A 552 -20.79 -33.10 -1.40
N GLY A 553 -22.04 -32.84 -1.02
CA GLY A 553 -22.41 -32.43 0.33
C GLY A 553 -23.72 -33.09 0.78
N LYS A 554 -24.18 -32.80 2.00
CA LYS A 554 -25.44 -33.34 2.53
C LYS A 554 -26.45 -32.23 2.77
N GLY A 555 -27.68 -32.41 2.27
CA GLY A 555 -28.79 -31.49 2.52
C GLY A 555 -28.60 -30.08 1.95
N LEU A 556 -27.79 -29.94 0.90
CA LEU A 556 -27.54 -28.65 0.25
C LEU A 556 -28.53 -28.43 -0.91
N GLU A 557 -29.05 -27.21 -1.01
CA GLU A 557 -29.88 -26.74 -2.12
C GLU A 557 -29.02 -26.40 -3.36
N GLY A 558 -27.77 -26.00 -3.14
CA GLY A 558 -26.80 -25.76 -4.21
C GLY A 558 -25.43 -25.35 -3.69
N VAL A 559 -24.46 -25.34 -4.60
CA VAL A 559 -23.06 -24.98 -4.33
C VAL A 559 -22.62 -23.89 -5.30
N THR A 560 -21.89 -22.90 -4.79
CA THR A 560 -21.21 -21.89 -5.62
C THR A 560 -19.71 -22.15 -5.61
N LEU A 561 -19.11 -22.19 -6.81
CA LEU A 561 -17.69 -22.39 -7.02
C LEU A 561 -17.01 -21.04 -7.31
N PHE A 562 -15.86 -20.81 -6.70
CA PHE A 562 -15.12 -19.56 -6.80
C PHE A 562 -13.66 -19.79 -7.19
N CYS A 563 -13.11 -18.84 -7.95
CA CYS A 563 -11.67 -18.69 -8.18
C CYS A 563 -11.32 -17.21 -8.02
N ASN A 564 -10.35 -16.88 -7.16
CA ASN A 564 -9.90 -15.49 -6.87
C ASN A 564 -11.05 -14.49 -6.64
N GLY A 565 -12.05 -14.88 -5.85
CA GLY A 565 -13.21 -14.04 -5.53
C GLY A 565 -14.29 -13.98 -6.62
N ARG A 566 -14.09 -14.59 -7.79
CA ARG A 566 -15.07 -14.66 -8.89
C ARG A 566 -15.82 -15.97 -8.87
N VAL A 567 -17.13 -15.92 -9.11
CA VAL A 567 -17.95 -17.12 -9.32
C VAL A 567 -17.61 -17.74 -10.68
N VAL A 568 -17.21 -19.00 -10.67
CA VAL A 568 -16.88 -19.78 -11.88
C VAL A 568 -17.90 -20.87 -12.18
N GLY A 569 -18.76 -21.21 -11.22
CA GLY A 569 -19.80 -22.21 -11.40
C GLY A 569 -20.86 -22.15 -10.32
N ARG A 570 -22.06 -22.63 -10.63
CA ARG A 570 -23.16 -22.84 -9.68
C ARG A 570 -23.82 -24.17 -9.98
N THR A 571 -24.18 -24.90 -8.93
CA THR A 571 -24.86 -26.20 -9.03
C THR A 571 -26.22 -26.14 -8.35
N THR A 572 -27.12 -27.03 -8.78
CA THR A 572 -28.35 -27.35 -8.06
C THR A 572 -28.19 -28.69 -7.37
N GLY A 573 -28.64 -28.77 -6.12
CA GLY A 573 -28.56 -29.98 -5.31
C GLY A 573 -27.18 -30.25 -4.69
N PRO A 574 -27.10 -31.33 -3.89
CA PRO A 574 -25.95 -31.62 -3.03
C PRO A 574 -24.78 -32.29 -3.74
N GLU A 575 -25.01 -32.92 -4.90
CA GLU A 575 -23.99 -33.61 -5.68
C GLU A 575 -24.08 -33.16 -7.14
N SER A 576 -22.98 -32.64 -7.68
CA SER A 576 -22.96 -32.14 -9.05
C SER A 576 -21.54 -32.04 -9.57
N THR A 577 -21.41 -31.86 -10.88
CA THR A 577 -20.15 -31.63 -11.56
C THR A 577 -20.32 -30.48 -12.54
N VAL A 578 -19.39 -29.52 -12.50
CA VAL A 578 -19.32 -28.39 -13.41
C VAL A 578 -18.05 -28.49 -14.24
N GLU A 579 -18.17 -28.23 -15.54
CA GLU A 579 -17.04 -28.12 -16.44
C GLU A 579 -16.78 -26.64 -16.75
N VAL A 580 -15.57 -26.18 -16.47
CA VAL A 580 -15.15 -24.79 -16.60
C VAL A 580 -13.97 -24.71 -17.56
N PRO A 581 -14.03 -23.88 -18.62
CA PRO A 581 -12.88 -23.60 -19.47
C PRO A 581 -11.68 -23.11 -18.64
N ALA A 582 -10.48 -23.62 -18.90
CA ALA A 582 -9.30 -23.30 -18.10
C ALA A 582 -8.81 -21.86 -18.33
N ASP A 583 -9.05 -21.29 -19.51
CA ASP A 583 -8.75 -19.88 -19.84
C ASP A 583 -9.52 -18.89 -18.96
N VAL A 584 -10.73 -19.25 -18.54
CA VAL A 584 -11.53 -18.48 -17.58
C VAL A 584 -10.80 -18.39 -16.24
N LEU A 585 -10.05 -19.41 -15.82
CA LEU A 585 -9.26 -19.38 -14.59
C LEU A 585 -7.96 -18.57 -14.75
N GLY A 586 -7.47 -18.49 -15.99
CA GLY A 586 -6.21 -17.84 -16.37
C GLY A 586 -4.98 -18.69 -16.05
N VAL A 587 -3.89 -18.42 -16.76
CA VAL A 587 -2.60 -19.09 -16.55
C VAL A 587 -2.07 -18.81 -15.14
N GLY A 588 -1.40 -19.79 -14.54
CA GLY A 588 -0.80 -19.72 -13.22
C GLY A 588 -1.38 -20.72 -12.22
N ARG A 589 -0.95 -20.60 -10.96
CA ARG A 589 -1.50 -21.37 -9.84
C ARG A 589 -2.81 -20.73 -9.40
N VAL A 590 -3.89 -21.51 -9.39
CA VAL A 590 -5.23 -21.03 -9.04
C VAL A 590 -5.89 -21.92 -8.00
N THR A 591 -6.53 -21.30 -7.01
CA THR A 591 -7.20 -22.02 -5.91
C THR A 591 -8.71 -21.92 -6.07
N ILE A 592 -9.34 -23.07 -6.27
CA ILE A 592 -10.78 -23.24 -6.37
C ILE A 592 -11.36 -23.44 -4.97
N ARG A 593 -12.44 -22.71 -4.69
CA ARG A 593 -13.20 -22.79 -3.43
C ARG A 593 -14.65 -23.13 -3.74
N ALA A 594 -15.32 -23.78 -2.80
CA ALA A 594 -16.74 -24.09 -2.93
C ALA A 594 -17.48 -23.74 -1.63
N THR A 595 -18.62 -23.06 -1.77
CA THR A 595 -19.52 -22.76 -0.65
C THR A 595 -20.90 -23.33 -0.96
N GLY A 596 -21.35 -24.27 -0.13
CA GLY A 596 -22.67 -24.88 -0.16
C GLY A 596 -23.68 -24.13 0.70
N ARG A 597 -24.94 -24.14 0.29
CA ARG A 597 -26.05 -23.56 1.07
C ARG A 597 -27.22 -24.53 1.17
N ALA A 598 -27.85 -24.55 2.34
CA ALA A 598 -29.07 -25.30 2.66
C ALA A 598 -30.26 -24.39 3.04
N GLY A 599 -30.12 -23.07 2.83
CA GLY A 599 -31.07 -22.04 3.24
C GLY A 599 -30.38 -20.71 3.54
N PHE A 600 -31.09 -19.81 4.23
CA PHE A 600 -30.57 -18.49 4.59
C PHE A 600 -29.72 -18.49 5.86
N GLY A 601 -28.72 -17.62 5.91
CA GLY A 601 -27.88 -17.41 7.09
C GLY A 601 -26.68 -18.34 7.19
N ILE A 602 -25.74 -17.98 8.08
CA ILE A 602 -24.44 -18.64 8.17
C ILE A 602 -24.54 -20.09 8.67
N ALA A 603 -25.46 -20.35 9.60
CA ALA A 603 -25.77 -21.69 10.08
C ALA A 603 -26.20 -22.64 8.96
N ASN A 604 -26.69 -22.11 7.82
CA ASN A 604 -27.08 -22.88 6.65
C ASN A 604 -26.00 -22.98 5.56
N THR A 605 -24.76 -22.57 5.86
CA THR A 605 -23.65 -22.48 4.91
C THR A 605 -22.52 -23.43 5.28
N VAL A 606 -21.81 -23.96 4.29
CA VAL A 606 -20.61 -24.79 4.49
C VAL A 606 -19.54 -24.50 3.42
N ASN A 607 -18.29 -24.40 3.83
CA ASN A 607 -17.14 -24.22 2.96
C ASN A 607 -16.39 -25.55 2.76
N ALA A 608 -16.10 -25.91 1.52
CA ALA A 608 -15.25 -27.06 1.21
C ALA A 608 -13.77 -26.73 1.45
N GLU A 609 -12.97 -27.75 1.70
CA GLU A 609 -11.52 -27.63 1.58
C GLU A 609 -11.15 -27.16 0.16
N PRO A 610 -10.32 -26.10 0.01
CA PRO A 610 -9.95 -25.56 -1.28
C PRO A 610 -9.03 -26.52 -2.05
N VAL A 611 -9.14 -26.51 -3.38
CA VAL A 611 -8.25 -27.30 -4.26
C VAL A 611 -7.47 -26.36 -5.15
N THR A 612 -6.14 -26.51 -5.18
CA THR A 612 -5.26 -25.71 -6.04
C THR A 612 -4.81 -26.51 -7.25
N ILE A 613 -4.90 -25.91 -8.43
CA ILE A 613 -4.45 -26.49 -9.70
C ILE A 613 -3.48 -25.54 -10.41
N GLU A 614 -2.76 -26.05 -11.41
CA GLU A 614 -1.88 -25.29 -12.28
C GLU A 614 -2.47 -25.20 -13.70
N VAL A 615 -2.75 -23.98 -14.15
CA VAL A 615 -3.12 -23.70 -15.54
C VAL A 615 -1.87 -23.27 -16.29
N VAL A 616 -1.51 -23.98 -17.35
CA VAL A 616 -0.35 -23.68 -18.19
C VAL A 616 -0.78 -23.10 -19.55
N PRO A 617 0.08 -22.35 -20.25
CA PRO A 617 -0.21 -21.89 -21.61
C PRO A 617 -0.60 -23.03 -22.58
N ALA A 618 -1.38 -22.70 -23.61
CA ALA A 618 -1.92 -23.68 -24.55
C ALA A 618 -0.85 -24.43 -25.37
N GLY A 619 0.31 -23.80 -25.61
CA GLY A 619 1.41 -24.34 -26.41
C GLY A 619 1.99 -23.30 -27.36
#